data_AF-Q17NE6-F1
#
_entry.id   AF-Q17NE6-F1
#
_cell.length_a   1.000
_cell.length_b   1.000
_cell.length_c   1.000
_cell.angle_alpha   90.00
_cell.angle_beta   90.00
_cell.angle_gamma   90.00
#
_symmetry.space_group_name_H-M   'P 1'
#
loop_
_entity.id
_entity.type
_entity.pdbx_description
1 polymer ?
#
loop_
_entity_poly.entity_id
_entity_poly.type
_entity_poly.pdbx_seq_one_letter_code
_entity_poly.pdbx_strand_id
1 'polypeptide(L)'
;MATADAKMNPSISSAGVQAGTPKTLNFGVFENYVAGDDFEVYEERMTQHFLLHDVPEERKVAFLLTHLGMDTYAILKKLLQPVNPSTKRYEELVLTLKRHFRPEVNKVSERYRFHQADQKAGQSVTEYVVELKALVEK
;
A
#
# COMPACT_ATOMS: atom_id res chain seq x y z
N MET A 1 -71.75 20.68 -37.46
CA MET A 1 -70.62 21.64 -37.36
C MET A 1 -70.12 21.55 -35.93
N ALA A 2 -69.02 20.82 -35.72
CA ALA A 2 -67.69 21.39 -35.39
C ALA A 2 -67.65 21.77 -33.89
N THR A 3 -66.79 21.27 -33.02
CA THR A 3 -65.42 20.77 -33.15
C THR A 3 -65.11 19.82 -31.98
N ALA A 4 -64.22 18.85 -32.21
CA ALA A 4 -63.61 18.02 -31.19
C ALA A 4 -62.39 18.76 -30.61
N ASP A 5 -62.34 18.95 -29.30
CA ASP A 5 -61.14 19.42 -28.61
C ASP A 5 -60.52 18.28 -27.80
N ALA A 6 -59.44 17.75 -28.37
CA ALA A 6 -58.57 16.75 -27.82
C ALA A 6 -57.86 17.30 -26.58
N LYS A 7 -58.07 16.64 -25.43
CA LYS A 7 -57.27 16.90 -24.24
C LYS A 7 -55.84 16.40 -24.47
N MET A 8 -54.97 17.39 -24.60
CA MET A 8 -53.52 17.41 -24.40
C MET A 8 -53.03 16.27 -23.48
N ASN A 9 -52.32 15.30 -24.07
CA ASN A 9 -51.56 14.29 -23.36
C ASN A 9 -50.15 14.87 -23.09
N PRO A 10 -49.69 15.03 -21.83
CA PRO A 10 -48.33 15.49 -21.59
C PRO A 10 -47.36 14.33 -21.87
N SER A 11 -46.58 14.50 -22.93
CA SER A 11 -45.42 13.67 -23.26
C SER A 11 -44.50 13.55 -22.05
N ILE A 12 -44.54 12.40 -21.37
CA ILE A 12 -43.47 12.00 -20.45
C ILE A 12 -42.28 11.61 -21.34
N SER A 13 -41.43 12.59 -21.64
CA SER A 13 -40.08 12.32 -22.14
C SER A 13 -39.25 11.82 -20.97
N SER A 14 -39.28 10.51 -20.71
CA SER A 14 -38.29 9.86 -19.86
C SER A 14 -36.97 9.87 -20.62
N ALA A 15 -36.17 10.92 -20.40
CA ALA A 15 -34.77 10.92 -20.77
C ALA A 15 -34.13 9.66 -20.17
N GLY A 16 -33.83 8.69 -21.02
CA GLY A 16 -33.08 7.52 -20.64
C GLY A 16 -31.73 7.97 -20.11
N VAL A 17 -31.58 7.94 -18.78
CA VAL A 17 -30.25 7.86 -18.17
C VAL A 17 -29.71 6.52 -18.63
N GLN A 18 -28.96 6.51 -19.72
CA GLN A 18 -28.08 5.39 -20.03
C GLN A 18 -27.02 5.39 -18.92
N ALA A 19 -27.37 4.76 -17.80
CA ALA A 19 -26.39 4.32 -16.81
C ALA A 19 -25.48 3.36 -17.57
N GLY A 20 -24.34 3.86 -18.03
CA GLY A 20 -23.30 3.04 -18.61
C GLY A 20 -23.10 1.86 -17.67
N THR A 21 -23.24 0.65 -18.19
CA THR A 21 -23.05 -0.58 -17.42
C THR A 21 -21.77 -0.44 -16.61
N PRO A 22 -21.79 -0.59 -15.27
CA PRO A 22 -20.60 -0.44 -14.47
C PRO A 22 -19.57 -1.43 -15.01
N LYS A 23 -18.51 -0.92 -15.64
CA LYS A 23 -17.42 -1.73 -16.16
C LYS A 23 -16.86 -2.51 -14.97
N THR A 24 -17.18 -3.79 -14.91
CA THR A 24 -16.68 -4.68 -13.85
C THR A 24 -15.17 -4.75 -14.06
N LEU A 25 -14.43 -3.98 -13.27
CA LEU A 25 -12.98 -3.89 -13.37
C LEU A 25 -12.42 -5.13 -12.66
N ASN A 26 -12.09 -6.16 -13.43
CA ASN A 26 -11.43 -7.35 -12.94
C ASN A 26 -9.95 -7.04 -12.77
N PHE A 27 -9.50 -6.93 -11.52
CA PHE A 27 -8.10 -6.70 -11.19
C PHE A 27 -7.25 -7.98 -11.20
N GLY A 28 -7.82 -9.14 -11.53
CA GLY A 28 -7.08 -10.40 -11.41
C GLY A 28 -6.78 -10.75 -9.95
N VAL A 29 -5.87 -11.69 -9.75
CA VAL A 29 -5.45 -12.15 -8.42
C VAL A 29 -4.18 -11.42 -8.02
N PHE A 30 -4.16 -10.86 -6.82
CA PHE A 30 -2.98 -10.30 -6.20
C PHE A 30 -2.80 -10.95 -4.82
N GLU A 31 -1.56 -11.30 -4.49
CA GLU A 31 -1.25 -11.97 -3.23
C GLU A 31 -1.22 -10.95 -2.09
N ASN A 32 -1.71 -11.36 -0.92
CA ASN A 32 -1.64 -10.52 0.26
C ASN A 32 -0.20 -10.40 0.77
N TYR A 33 0.10 -9.29 1.42
CA TYR A 33 1.35 -9.15 2.16
C TYR A 33 1.42 -10.17 3.30
N VAL A 34 2.59 -10.81 3.45
CA VAL A 34 2.90 -11.73 4.53
C VAL A 34 3.84 -11.03 5.52
N ALA A 35 3.45 -11.01 6.80
CA ALA A 35 4.25 -10.37 7.83
C ALA A 35 5.64 -11.03 7.93
N GLY A 36 6.69 -10.21 7.79
CA GLY A 36 8.08 -10.66 7.76
C GLY A 36 8.73 -10.62 6.37
N ASP A 37 7.94 -10.52 5.30
CA ASP A 37 8.45 -10.31 3.95
C ASP A 37 8.91 -8.87 3.73
N ASP A 38 9.74 -8.67 2.71
CA ASP A 38 10.20 -7.35 2.30
C ASP A 38 9.05 -6.52 1.72
N PHE A 39 8.65 -5.50 2.48
CA PHE A 39 7.56 -4.61 2.11
C PHE A 39 7.86 -3.80 0.83
N GLU A 40 9.13 -3.49 0.53
CA GLU A 40 9.50 -2.78 -0.70
C GLU A 40 9.23 -3.65 -1.92
N VAL A 41 9.64 -4.93 -1.87
CA VAL A 41 9.39 -5.90 -2.96
C VAL A 41 7.88 -6.12 -3.16
N TYR A 42 7.12 -6.20 -2.07
CA TYR A 42 5.66 -6.29 -2.13
C TYR A 42 5.02 -5.06 -2.79
N GLU A 43 5.46 -3.86 -2.41
CA GLU A 43 4.95 -2.61 -2.97
C GLU A 43 5.32 -2.43 -4.45
N GLU A 44 6.52 -2.84 -4.85
CA GLU A 44 6.93 -2.85 -6.26
C GLU A 44 6.02 -3.76 -7.10
N ARG A 45 5.73 -4.97 -6.62
CA ARG A 45 4.78 -5.89 -7.28
C ARG A 45 3.39 -5.26 -7.40
N MET A 46 2.92 -4.58 -6.35
CA MET A 46 1.64 -3.89 -6.37
C MET A 46 1.61 -2.76 -7.40
N THR A 47 2.69 -1.98 -7.48
CA THR A 47 2.83 -0.92 -8.49
C THR A 47 2.81 -1.49 -9.91
N GLN A 48 3.50 -2.60 -10.17
CA GLN A 48 3.41 -3.29 -11.48
C GLN A 48 2.00 -3.79 -11.78
N HIS A 49 1.30 -4.30 -10.77
CA HIS A 49 -0.08 -4.76 -10.91
C HIS A 49 -1.03 -3.59 -11.26
N PHE A 50 -0.84 -2.42 -10.66
CA PHE A 50 -1.59 -1.21 -11.01
C PHE A 50 -1.38 -0.79 -12.47
N LEU A 51 -0.13 -0.87 -12.95
CA LEU A 51 0.21 -0.57 -14.34
C LEU A 51 -0.40 -1.60 -15.31
N LEU A 52 -0.36 -2.88 -14.96
CA LEU A 52 -0.88 -3.95 -15.81
C LEU A 52 -2.41 -3.89 -15.98
N HIS A 53 -3.13 -3.51 -14.92
CA HIS A 53 -4.59 -3.53 -14.88
C HIS A 53 -5.24 -2.14 -15.00
N ASP A 54 -4.46 -1.11 -15.35
CA ASP A 54 -4.90 0.29 -15.45
C ASP A 54 -5.71 0.74 -14.22
N VAL A 55 -5.20 0.42 -13.02
CA VAL A 55 -5.91 0.71 -11.77
C VAL A 55 -5.93 2.22 -11.53
N PRO A 56 -7.12 2.84 -11.42
CA PRO A 56 -7.22 4.28 -11.25
C PRO A 56 -6.80 4.69 -9.83
N GLU A 57 -6.31 5.92 -9.68
CA GLU A 57 -5.70 6.44 -8.46
C GLU A 57 -6.62 6.31 -7.24
N GLU A 58 -7.90 6.62 -7.40
CA GLU A 58 -8.91 6.54 -6.35
C GLU A 58 -9.15 5.12 -5.81
N ARG A 59 -8.70 4.08 -6.52
CA ARG A 59 -8.82 2.68 -6.09
C ARG A 59 -7.55 2.13 -5.45
N LYS A 60 -6.40 2.78 -5.60
CA LYS A 60 -5.11 2.27 -5.08
C LYS A 60 -5.11 2.13 -3.57
N VAL A 61 -5.71 3.09 -2.86
CA VAL A 61 -5.85 3.01 -1.39
C VAL A 61 -6.71 1.81 -0.99
N ALA A 62 -7.90 1.65 -1.59
CA ALA A 62 -8.76 0.50 -1.30
C ALA A 62 -8.07 -0.83 -1.61
N PHE A 63 -7.31 -0.89 -2.72
CA PHE A 63 -6.55 -2.06 -3.12
C PHE A 63 -5.44 -2.39 -2.10
N LEU A 64 -4.66 -1.39 -1.68
CA LEU A 64 -3.62 -1.56 -0.67
C LEU A 64 -4.22 -2.11 0.63
N LEU A 65 -5.27 -1.47 1.15
CA LEU A 65 -5.87 -1.86 2.43
C LEU A 65 -6.47 -3.27 2.42
N THR A 66 -6.97 -3.73 1.27
CA THR A 66 -7.55 -5.08 1.12
C THR A 66 -6.48 -6.17 1.00
N HIS A 67 -5.30 -5.84 0.48
CA HIS A 67 -4.21 -6.81 0.27
C HIS A 67 -3.09 -6.76 1.32
N LEU A 68 -3.07 -5.77 2.23
CA LEU A 68 -2.07 -5.70 3.31
C LEU A 68 -2.12 -6.87 4.30
N GLY A 69 -3.20 -7.65 4.32
CA GLY A 69 -3.46 -8.64 5.36
C GLY A 69 -3.87 -7.99 6.69
N MET A 70 -4.48 -8.79 7.57
CA MET A 70 -5.10 -8.29 8.81
C MET A 70 -4.10 -7.67 9.78
N ASP A 71 -2.94 -8.31 9.97
CA ASP A 71 -1.94 -7.89 10.97
C ASP A 71 -1.32 -6.54 10.59
N THR A 72 -0.89 -6.41 9.33
CA THR A 72 -0.30 -5.16 8.83
C THR A 72 -1.33 -4.04 8.74
N TYR A 73 -2.58 -4.34 8.39
CA TYR A 73 -3.64 -3.34 8.45
C TYR A 73 -3.87 -2.82 9.87
N ALA A 74 -3.82 -3.70 10.89
CA ALA A 74 -3.93 -3.31 12.29
C ALA A 74 -2.76 -2.41 12.73
N ILE A 75 -1.53 -2.73 12.29
CA ILE A 75 -0.34 -1.89 12.49
C ILE A 75 -0.54 -0.51 11.87
N LEU A 76 -0.91 -0.45 10.59
CA LEU A 76 -1.16 0.81 9.88
C LEU A 76 -2.19 1.67 10.59
N LYS A 77 -3.29 1.07 11.03
CA LYS A 77 -4.34 1.75 11.78
C LYS A 77 -3.84 2.31 13.11
N LYS A 78 -2.96 1.58 13.82
CA LYS A 78 -2.32 2.04 15.05
C LYS A 78 -1.36 3.21 14.81
N LEU A 79 -0.59 3.16 13.72
CA LEU A 79 0.36 4.21 13.35
C LEU A 79 -0.33 5.53 12.94
N LEU A 80 -1.54 5.46 12.39
CA LEU A 80 -2.25 6.63 11.87
C LEU A 80 -3.27 7.24 12.83
N GLN A 81 -3.48 6.68 14.02
CA GLN A 81 -4.47 7.20 14.97
C GLN A 81 -4.25 8.70 15.26
N PRO A 82 -5.31 9.52 15.32
CA PRO A 82 -6.75 9.17 15.24
C PRO A 82 -7.33 9.13 13.81
N VAL A 83 -6.50 9.22 12.77
CA VAL A 83 -6.92 9.34 11.37
C VAL A 83 -7.22 7.98 10.75
N ASN A 84 -8.24 7.91 9.88
CA ASN A 84 -8.58 6.68 9.17
C ASN A 84 -7.61 6.46 7.97
N PRO A 85 -6.99 5.27 7.83
CA PRO A 85 -6.16 4.97 6.67
C PRO A 85 -6.84 5.20 5.31
N SER A 86 -8.16 5.00 5.20
CA SER A 86 -8.89 5.16 3.93
C SER A 86 -9.01 6.61 3.45
N THR A 87 -8.71 7.59 4.30
CA THR A 87 -8.80 9.03 3.94
C THR A 87 -7.44 9.62 3.55
N LYS A 88 -6.39 8.80 3.53
CA LYS A 88 -5.01 9.18 3.19
C LYS A 88 -4.70 8.89 1.73
N ARG A 89 -3.65 9.50 1.21
CA ARG A 89 -3.12 9.18 -0.12
C ARG A 89 -2.32 7.88 -0.08
N TYR A 90 -2.27 7.17 -1.21
CA TYR A 90 -1.54 5.92 -1.33
C TYR A 90 -0.07 6.07 -0.92
N GLU A 91 0.60 7.14 -1.37
CA GLU A 91 2.00 7.40 -1.06
C GLU A 91 2.27 7.64 0.42
N GLU A 92 1.33 8.30 1.12
CA GLU A 92 1.44 8.53 2.57
C GLU A 92 1.37 7.20 3.33
N LEU A 93 0.50 6.28 2.91
CA LEU A 93 0.35 4.96 3.51
C LEU A 93 1.59 4.10 3.27
N VAL A 94 2.07 4.05 2.02
CA VAL A 94 3.29 3.33 1.64
C VAL A 94 4.48 3.86 2.44
N LEU A 95 4.66 5.17 2.52
CA LEU A 95 5.77 5.76 3.28
C LEU A 95 5.69 5.41 4.78
N THR A 96 4.49 5.43 5.35
CA THR A 96 4.26 5.05 6.76
C THR A 96 4.66 3.60 7.01
N LEU A 97 4.28 2.69 6.11
CA LEU A 97 4.62 1.28 6.20
C LEU A 97 6.12 1.02 5.95
N LYS A 98 6.72 1.66 4.94
CA LYS A 98 8.17 1.59 4.68
C LYS A 98 8.96 2.00 5.91
N ARG A 99 8.62 3.12 6.54
CA ARG A 99 9.28 3.58 7.78
C ARG A 99 9.09 2.62 8.95
N HIS A 100 7.96 1.92 9.01
CA HIS A 100 7.70 0.96 10.08
C HIS A 100 8.48 -0.34 9.90
N PHE A 101 8.45 -0.92 8.69
CA PHE A 101 9.11 -2.19 8.38
C PHE A 101 10.61 -2.06 8.15
N ARG A 102 11.05 -0.91 7.61
CA ARG A 102 12.44 -0.49 7.57
C ARG A 102 12.59 0.82 8.33
N PRO A 103 12.68 0.77 9.67
CA PRO A 103 13.08 1.94 10.42
C PRO A 103 14.42 2.41 9.87
N GLU A 104 14.51 3.69 9.52
CA GLU A 104 15.72 4.31 9.01
C GLU A 104 16.84 3.95 9.98
N VAL A 105 17.80 3.16 9.51
CA VAL A 105 18.87 2.62 10.34
C VAL A 105 19.60 3.83 10.93
N ASN A 106 19.44 4.05 12.24
CA ASN A 106 20.02 5.22 12.87
C ASN A 106 21.54 5.08 12.85
N LYS A 107 22.18 5.88 12.00
CA LYS A 107 23.64 5.88 11.77
C LYS A 107 24.43 6.02 13.07
N VAL A 108 23.89 6.72 14.07
CA VAL A 108 24.53 6.88 15.37
C VAL A 108 24.47 5.57 16.17
N SER A 109 23.36 4.86 16.13
CA SER A 109 23.19 3.55 16.76
C SER A 109 24.08 2.49 16.14
N GLU A 110 24.19 2.45 14.82
CA GLU A 110 25.06 1.47 14.14
C GLU A 110 26.53 1.79 14.33
N ARG A 111 26.92 3.08 14.29
CA ARG A 111 28.27 3.48 14.71
C ARG A 111 28.56 3.03 16.13
N TYR A 112 27.62 3.23 17.06
CA TYR A 112 27.79 2.78 18.43
C TYR A 112 27.96 1.25 18.52
N ARG A 113 27.14 0.47 17.81
CA ARG A 113 27.26 -1.00 17.74
C ARG A 113 28.60 -1.44 17.16
N PHE A 114 29.05 -0.80 16.08
CA PHE A 114 30.36 -1.06 15.48
C PHE A 114 31.50 -0.73 16.44
N HIS A 115 31.42 0.40 17.15
CA HIS A 115 32.44 0.81 18.13
C HIS A 115 32.42 -0.02 19.42
N GLN A 116 31.30 -0.68 19.76
CA GLN A 116 31.20 -1.60 20.88
C GLN A 116 31.50 -3.06 20.51
N ALA A 117 31.69 -3.37 19.23
CA ALA A 117 32.12 -4.70 18.83
C ALA A 117 33.59 -4.86 19.23
N ASP A 118 33.83 -5.68 20.26
CA ASP A 118 35.17 -6.07 20.68
C ASP A 118 35.48 -7.50 20.21
N GLN A 119 36.74 -7.76 19.86
CA GLN A 119 37.19 -9.12 19.55
C GLN A 119 37.04 -9.99 20.80
N LYS A 120 36.29 -11.08 20.69
CA LYS A 120 36.05 -11.99 21.82
C LYS A 120 37.32 -12.79 22.13
N ALA A 121 37.48 -13.18 23.39
CA ALA A 121 38.58 -14.04 23.82
C ALA A 121 38.56 -15.37 23.05
N GLY A 122 39.64 -15.65 22.32
CA GLY A 122 39.78 -16.86 21.49
C GLY A 122 39.22 -16.74 20.07
N GLN A 123 38.60 -15.62 19.70
CA GLN A 123 38.20 -15.34 18.31
C GLN A 123 39.43 -15.02 17.47
N SER A 124 39.54 -15.58 16.27
CA SER A 124 40.61 -15.20 15.35
C SER A 124 40.37 -13.79 14.79
N VAL A 125 41.45 -13.11 14.41
CA VAL A 125 41.36 -11.78 13.80
C VAL A 125 40.55 -11.81 12.50
N THR A 126 40.62 -12.90 11.73
CA THR A 126 39.85 -13.07 10.50
C THR A 126 38.35 -13.20 10.75
N GLU A 127 37.94 -13.96 11.78
CA GLU A 127 36.54 -14.07 12.17
C GLU A 127 35.99 -12.73 12.67
N TYR A 128 36.78 -12.01 13.45
CA TYR A 128 36.42 -10.69 13.94
C TYR A 128 36.23 -9.67 12.80
N VAL A 129 37.12 -9.68 11.79
CA VAL A 129 36.98 -8.82 10.60
C VAL A 129 35.73 -9.16 9.78
N VAL A 130 35.35 -10.44 9.68
CA VAL A 130 34.11 -10.86 9.00
C VAL A 130 32.87 -10.35 9.76
N GLU A 131 32.86 -10.48 11.09
CA GLU A 131 31.76 -9.95 11.93
C GLU A 131 31.65 -8.42 11.82
N LEU A 132 32.78 -7.69 11.84
CA LEU A 132 32.79 -6.24 11.66
C LEU A 132 32.24 -5.82 10.30
N LYS A 133 32.59 -6.53 9.22
CA LYS A 133 32.06 -6.24 7.88
C LYS A 133 30.54 -6.46 7.80
N ALA A 134 30.04 -7.53 8.43
CA ALA A 134 28.60 -7.80 8.50
C ALA A 134 27.82 -6.72 9.29
N LEU A 135 28.47 -5.95 10.16
CA LEU A 135 27.87 -4.82 10.88
C LEU A 135 27.82 -3.52 10.05
N VAL A 136 28.61 -3.42 8.98
CA VAL A 136 28.68 -2.23 8.11
C VAL A 136 27.74 -2.34 6.90
N GLU A 137 27.38 -3.55 6.48
CA GLU A 137 26.52 -3.82 5.31
C GLU A 137 25.00 -3.86 5.62
N LYS A 138 24.58 -3.38 6.80
CA LYS A 138 23.17 -3.37 7.26
C LYS A 138 22.36 -2.17 6.81
#